data_AF-A0A2N1VBU5-F1
#
_entry.id   AF-A0A2N1VBU5-F1
#
_cell.length_a   1.000
_cell.length_b   1.000
_cell.length_c   1.000
_cell.angle_alpha   90.00
_cell.angle_beta   90.00
_cell.angle_gamma   90.00
#
_symmetry.space_group_name_H-M   'P 1'
#
loop_
_entity.id
_entity.type
_entity.pdbx_description
1 polymer ?
#
loop_
_entity_poly.entity_id
_entity_poly.type
_entity_poly.pdbx_seq_one_letter_code
_entity_poly.pdbx_strand_id
1 'polypeptide(L)' 'MSVYRISYRYASSLIQLAEEKKNLKEISADGELIFNTLHHSKELRNVLKSPVVKLSDKKSLLDQIFKG' A
#
# COMPACT_ATOMS: atom_id res chain seq x y z
N MET A 1 -19.20 1.17 -5.20
CA MET A 1 -18.80 2.09 -6.29
C MET A 1 -17.94 3.30 -5.86
N SER A 2 -18.05 3.88 -4.66
CA SER A 2 -17.35 5.15 -4.31
C SER A 2 -15.81 5.02 -4.17
N VAL A 3 -15.31 3.93 -3.57
CA VAL A 3 -13.86 3.77 -3.27
C VAL A 3 -13.02 3.64 -4.54
N TYR A 4 -13.56 3.02 -5.60
CA TYR A 4 -12.84 2.76 -6.85
C TYR A 4 -12.32 4.04 -7.51
N ARG A 5 -13.13 5.10 -7.58
CA ARG A 5 -12.72 6.37 -8.19
C ARG A 5 -11.55 7.02 -7.43
N ILE A 6 -11.60 6.95 -6.10
CA ILE A 6 -10.57 7.51 -5.23
C ILE A 6 -9.27 6.71 -5.38
N SER A 7 -9.35 5.39 -5.33
CA SER A 7 -8.22 4.49 -5.56
C SER A 7 -7.59 4.69 -6.93
N TYR A 8 -8.40 4.83 -7.99
CA TYR A 8 -7.92 5.09 -9.35
C TYR A 8 -7.12 6.40 -9.42
N ARG A 9 -7.63 7.48 -8.81
CA ARG A 9 -6.91 8.76 -8.79
C ARG A 9 -5.54 8.65 -8.12
N TYR A 10 -5.46 7.96 -6.98
CA TYR A 10 -4.17 7.73 -6.29
C TYR A 10 -3.22 6.86 -7.12
N ALA A 11 -3.74 5.78 -7.72
CA ALA A 11 -2.95 4.90 -8.59
C ALA A 11 -2.41 5.65 -9.82
N SER A 12 -3.25 6.43 -10.51
CA SER A 12 -2.82 7.24 -11.66
C SER A 12 -1.73 8.23 -11.30
N SER A 13 -1.85 8.94 -10.16
CA SER A 13 -0.81 9.87 -9.72
C SER A 13 0.51 9.18 -9.38
N LEU A 14 0.46 7.97 -8.82
CA LEU A 14 1.65 7.19 -8.49
C LEU A 14 2.35 6.67 -9.75
N ILE A 15 1.59 6.15 -10.71
CA ILE A 15 2.11 5.65 -11.99
C ILE A 15 2.76 6.79 -12.77
N GLN A 16 2.09 7.94 -12.88
CA GLN A 16 2.64 9.12 -13.55
C GLN A 16 3.98 9.55 -12.93
N LEU A 17 4.05 9.60 -11.59
CA LEU A 17 5.29 9.93 -10.89
C LEU A 17 6.40 8.88 -11.15
N ALA A 18 6.04 7.61 -11.25
CA ALA A 18 6.99 6.53 -11.51
C ALA A 18 7.53 6.55 -12.95
N GLU A 19 6.69 6.94 -13.91
CA GLU A 19 7.10 7.19 -15.30
C GLU A 19 8.05 8.39 -15.38
N GLU A 20 7.73 9.50 -14.72
CA GLU A 20 8.58 10.70 -14.65
C GLU A 20 9.97 10.38 -14.05
N LYS A 21 10.01 9.48 -13.04
CA LYS A 21 11.25 9.03 -12.39
C LYS A 21 11.93 7.84 -13.06
N LYS A 22 11.38 7.31 -14.16
CA LYS A 22 11.86 6.12 -14.88
C LYS A 22 12.01 4.86 -14.01
N ASN A 23 11.25 4.75 -12.93
CA ASN A 23 11.29 3.60 -12.00
C ASN A 23 9.95 2.81 -11.97
N LEU A 24 9.17 2.90 -13.05
CA LEU A 24 7.87 2.23 -13.17
C LEU A 24 7.92 0.72 -12.86
N LYS A 25 8.97 0.02 -13.30
CA LYS A 25 9.12 -1.43 -13.05
C LYS A 25 9.25 -1.75 -11.56
N GLU A 26 10.05 -0.97 -10.83
CA GLU A 26 10.25 -1.12 -9.39
C GLU A 26 8.94 -0.83 -8.64
N ILE A 27 8.30 0.29 -8.96
CA ILE A 27 7.02 0.68 -8.34
C ILE A 27 5.91 -0.35 -8.62
N SER A 28 5.89 -0.95 -9.81
CA SER A 28 4.93 -2.02 -10.13
C SER A 28 5.20 -3.27 -9.30
N ALA A 29 6.47 -3.67 -9.14
CA ALA A 29 6.85 -4.82 -8.33
C ALA A 29 6.52 -4.60 -6.84
N ASP A 30 6.80 -3.41 -6.32
CA ASP A 30 6.44 -3.03 -4.95
C ASP A 30 4.91 -3.03 -4.74
N GLY A 31 4.17 -2.53 -5.73
CA GLY A 31 2.71 -2.55 -5.73
C GLY A 31 2.13 -3.96 -5.66
N GLU A 32 2.67 -4.89 -6.45
CA GLU A 32 2.30 -6.31 -6.40
C GLU A 32 2.66 -6.96 -5.06
N LEU A 33 3.84 -6.67 -4.52
CA LEU A 33 4.28 -7.19 -3.23
C LEU A 33 3.36 -6.73 -2.10
N ILE A 34 3.01 -5.44 -2.06
CA ILE A 34 2.07 -4.89 -1.08
C ILE A 34 0.69 -5.55 -1.23
N PHE A 35 0.18 -5.66 -2.45
CA PHE A 35 -1.11 -6.30 -2.72
C PHE A 35 -1.12 -7.76 -2.24
N ASN A 36 -0.09 -8.54 -2.61
CA ASN A 36 0.03 -9.94 -2.23
C ASN A 36 0.16 -10.12 -0.72
N THR A 37 0.97 -9.30 -0.05
CA THR A 37 1.14 -9.35 1.42
C THR A 37 -0.19 -9.10 2.12
N LEU A 38 -0.91 -8.06 1.69
CA LEU A 38 -2.22 -7.74 2.24
C LEU A 38 -3.29 -8.76 1.87
N HIS A 39 -3.21 -9.40 0.69
CA HIS A 39 -4.17 -10.42 0.24
C HIS A 39 -4.03 -11.73 1.03
N HIS A 40 -2.80 -12.16 1.30
CA HIS A 40 -2.53 -13.42 1.99
C HIS A 40 -2.63 -13.31 3.52
N SER A 41 -2.39 -12.13 4.11
CA SER A 41 -2.51 -11.94 5.56
C SER A 41 -3.85 -11.31 5.98
N LYS A 42 -4.80 -12.14 6.42
CA LYS A 42 -6.07 -11.66 7.00
C LYS A 42 -5.85 -10.90 8.31
N GLU A 43 -4.89 -11.33 9.11
CA GLU A 43 -4.54 -10.72 10.40
C GLU A 43 -4.01 -9.30 10.21
N LEU A 44 -3.09 -9.09 9.25
CA LEU A 44 -2.57 -7.77 8.92
C LEU A 44 -3.71 -6.82 8.50
N ARG A 45 -4.64 -7.29 7.66
CA ARG A 45 -5.82 -6.49 7.28
C ARG A 45 -6.69 -6.12 8.49
N ASN A 46 -6.83 -7.03 9.46
CA ASN A 46 -7.62 -6.76 10.67
C ASN A 46 -6.94 -5.73 11.56
N VAL A 47 -5.62 -5.82 11.75
CA VAL A 47 -4.83 -4.82 12.49
C VAL A 47 -4.97 -3.43 11.86
N LEU A 48 -4.86 -3.33 10.53
CA LEU A 48 -4.97 -2.07 9.82
C LEU A 48 -6.37 -1.46 9.92
N LYS A 49 -7.42 -2.28 9.90
CA LYS A 49 -8.82 -1.84 10.06
C LYS A 49 -9.21 -1.53 11.51
N SER A 50 -8.48 -2.06 12.50
CA SER A 50 -8.83 -1.91 13.90
C SER A 50 -8.71 -0.44 14.35
N PRO A 51 -9.76 0.18 14.91
CA PRO A 51 -9.67 1.55 15.44
C PRO A 51 -8.92 1.62 16.77
N VAL A 52 -8.67 0.49 17.42
CA VAL A 52 -8.00 0.40 18.74
C VAL A 52 -6.50 0.55 18.61
N VAL A 53 -5.92 0.09 17.49
CA VAL A 53 -4.48 0.18 17.25
C VAL A 53 -4.13 1.62 16.88
N LYS A 54 -3.18 2.20 17.63
CA LYS A 54 -2.74 3.58 17.41
C LYS A 54 -2.15 3.74 16.01
N LEU A 55 -2.32 4.93 15.44
CA LEU A 55 -1.78 5.24 14.12
C LEU A 55 -0.25 5.12 14.08
N SER A 56 0.44 5.48 15.17
CA SER A 56 1.89 5.31 15.33
C SER A 56 2.31 3.87 15.16
N ASP A 57 1.58 2.96 15.80
CA ASP A 57 1.94 1.55 15.88
C ASP A 57 1.67 0.87 14.54
N LYS A 58 0.59 1.27 13.85
CA LYS A 58 0.32 0.85 12.47
C LYS A 58 1.42 1.28 11.51
N LYS A 59 1.91 2.52 11.62
CA LYS A 59 3.02 3.01 10.79
C LYS A 59 4.30 2.22 11.07
N SER A 60 4.67 2.08 12.35
CA SER A 60 5.86 1.32 12.73
C SER A 60 5.81 -0.13 12.27
N LEU A 61 4.63 -0.77 12.32
CA LEU A 61 4.45 -2.13 11.84
C LEU A 61 4.64 -2.22 10.31
N LEU A 62 4.05 -1.29 9.55
CA LEU A 62 4.23 -1.25 8.09
C LEU A 62 5.70 -0.97 7.71
N ASP A 63 6.38 -0.08 8.42
CA ASP A 63 7.81 0.20 8.21
C ASP A 63 8.68 -1.02 8.50
N GLN A 64 8.29 -1.88 9.45
CA GLN A 64 9.00 -3.13 9.71
C GLN A 64 8.74 -4.20 8.66
N ILE A 65 7.51 -4.29 8.14
CA ILE A 65 7.12 -5.30 7.15
C ILE A 65 7.72 -5.00 5.77
N PHE A 66 7.70 -3.73 5.36
CA PHE A 66 8.16 -3.29 4.04
C PHE A 66 9.56 -2.67 4.08
N LYS A 67 10.35 -3.00 5.12
CA LYS A 67 11.73 -2.52 5.22
C LYS A 67 12.58 -3.20 4.14
N GLY A 68 12.96 -2.42 3.13
CA GLY A 68 13.92 -2.75 2.06
C GLY A 68 15.14 -1.84 2.14
#